data_AF-A0A2J7PD96-F1
#
_entry.id   AF-A0A2J7PD96-F1
#
_cell.length_a   1.000
_cell.length_b   1.000
_cell.length_c   1.000
_cell.angle_alpha   90.00
_cell.angle_beta   90.00
_cell.angle_gamma   90.00
#
_symmetry.space_group_name_H-M   'P 1'
#
loop_
_entity.id
_entity.type
_entity.pdbx_description
1 polymer ?
#
loop_
_entity_poly.entity_id
_entity_poly.type
_entity_poly.pdbx_seq_one_letter_code
_entity_poly.pdbx_strand_id
1 'polypeptide(L)'
;MKSLLDGKFMNIPWMTGMNKDEFIYRALNVISNSSWAEDMYERFDEVSPIAFMYEKETNKSYGASHGLKEFYLHNEPITLHSLTGLGNLYSDAIIRYGQHLTSKLVSSRSKEPVFSYLFEYQGRYSHAYWPRTQNPYGVVHHDDLIYLFYISTLFPEFKAQDPESQMVEKLTQLWANFVQTGNPTPEKSELLDNVTWERMTAENLAYLSIGHELKMDKGMFEDHIALWEQLFPPQ
;
A
#
# COMPACT_ATOMS: atom_id res chain seq x y z
N MET A 1 7.02 -14.15 -9.99
CA MET A 1 8.31 -13.57 -10.38
C MET A 1 8.80 -14.07 -11.73
N LYS A 2 9.15 -15.36 -11.91
CA LYS A 2 9.73 -15.88 -13.18
C LYS A 2 9.03 -15.47 -14.48
N SER A 3 7.70 -15.54 -14.56
CA SER A 3 6.97 -15.12 -15.78
C SER A 3 7.17 -13.64 -16.11
N LEU A 4 7.22 -12.76 -15.10
CA LEU A 4 7.49 -11.33 -15.29
C LEU A 4 8.93 -11.10 -15.73
N LEU A 5 9.89 -11.79 -15.11
CA LEU A 5 11.31 -11.75 -15.48
C LEU A 5 11.56 -12.27 -16.90
N ASP A 6 10.80 -13.27 -17.35
CA ASP A 6 10.87 -13.80 -18.71
C ASP A 6 10.09 -12.94 -19.73
N GLY A 7 9.39 -11.88 -19.30
CA GLY A 7 8.51 -11.09 -20.16
C GLY A 7 7.26 -11.85 -20.66
N LYS A 8 6.91 -12.97 -20.00
CA LYS A 8 5.77 -13.83 -20.34
C LYS A 8 4.49 -13.32 -19.68
N PHE A 9 4.05 -12.14 -20.09
CA PHE A 9 2.79 -11.53 -19.69
C PHE A 9 2.17 -10.73 -20.85
N MET A 10 0.88 -10.44 -20.77
CA MET A 10 0.19 -9.67 -21.80
C MET A 10 0.63 -8.20 -21.74
N ASN A 11 0.93 -7.61 -22.91
CA ASN A 11 1.23 -6.19 -23.03
C ASN A 11 -0.09 -5.44 -23.18
N ILE A 12 -0.63 -4.96 -22.06
CA ILE A 12 -1.82 -4.11 -21.99
C ILE A 12 -1.56 -2.95 -21.03
N PRO A 13 -2.24 -1.79 -21.19
CA PRO A 13 -2.18 -0.73 -20.20
C PRO A 13 -2.49 -1.28 -18.81
N TRP A 14 -1.70 -0.89 -17.81
CA TRP A 14 -1.86 -1.39 -16.45
C TRP A 14 -1.91 -0.23 -15.45
N MET A 15 -2.93 -0.25 -14.58
CA MET A 15 -3.04 0.65 -13.43
C MET A 15 -3.02 -0.17 -12.15
N THR A 16 -2.21 0.23 -11.18
CA THR A 16 -2.01 -0.48 -9.91
C THR A 16 -1.69 0.52 -8.80
N GLY A 17 -1.85 0.13 -7.55
CA GLY A 17 -1.50 0.97 -6.42
C GLY A 17 -1.75 0.27 -5.10
N MET A 18 -1.72 1.05 -4.03
CA MET A 18 -1.96 0.60 -2.66
C MET A 18 -2.48 1.77 -1.81
N ASN A 19 -3.01 1.45 -0.63
CA ASN A 19 -3.39 2.44 0.37
C ASN A 19 -2.17 2.83 1.23
N LYS A 20 -2.21 4.00 1.86
CA LYS A 20 -1.07 4.52 2.65
C LYS A 20 -0.67 3.61 3.81
N ASP A 21 -1.66 3.20 4.60
CA ASP A 21 -1.51 2.50 5.87
C ASP A 21 -1.99 1.04 5.76
N GLU A 22 -1.60 0.37 4.68
CA GLU A 22 -1.99 -1.01 4.38
C GLU A 22 -1.74 -1.96 5.56
N PHE A 23 -2.74 -2.76 5.93
CA PHE A 23 -2.67 -3.74 7.02
C PHE A 23 -2.27 -3.21 8.41
N ILE A 24 -2.23 -1.90 8.65
CA ILE A 24 -1.80 -1.32 9.94
C ILE A 24 -2.68 -1.79 11.14
N TYR A 25 -3.94 -2.15 10.89
CA TYR A 25 -4.84 -2.71 11.90
C TYR A 25 -4.35 -4.06 12.46
N ARG A 26 -3.49 -4.80 11.73
CA ARG A 26 -2.81 -6.00 12.24
C ARG A 26 -1.87 -5.64 13.40
N ALA A 27 -1.13 -4.55 13.27
CA ALA A 27 -0.26 -4.04 14.33
C ALA A 27 -1.06 -3.64 15.57
N LEU A 28 -2.21 -2.96 15.39
CA LEU A 28 -3.13 -2.65 16.51
C LEU A 28 -3.59 -3.91 17.25
N ASN A 29 -3.94 -4.97 16.53
CA ASN A 29 -4.39 -6.23 17.13
C ASN A 29 -3.27 -6.89 17.96
N VAL A 30 -2.03 -6.86 17.47
CA VAL A 30 -0.86 -7.36 18.22
C VAL A 30 -0.63 -6.51 19.47
N ILE A 31 -0.57 -5.19 19.34
CA ILE A 31 -0.31 -4.27 20.47
C ILE A 31 -1.42 -4.33 21.53
N SER A 32 -2.66 -4.58 21.12
CA SER A 32 -3.81 -4.65 22.04
C SER A 32 -3.92 -5.98 22.79
N ASN A 33 -3.09 -6.98 22.45
CA ASN A 33 -3.06 -8.29 23.09
C ASN A 33 -1.68 -8.51 23.72
N SER A 34 -1.59 -8.48 25.05
CA SER A 34 -0.31 -8.56 25.77
C SER A 34 0.49 -9.82 25.44
N SER A 35 -0.17 -10.97 25.26
CA SER A 35 0.52 -12.21 24.90
C SER A 35 1.09 -12.16 23.47
N TRP A 36 0.38 -11.53 22.53
CA TRP A 36 0.88 -11.38 21.17
C TRP A 36 2.00 -10.35 21.07
N ALA A 37 1.91 -9.26 21.84
CA ALA A 37 2.97 -8.27 21.95
C ALA A 37 4.25 -8.89 22.55
N GLU A 38 4.11 -9.71 23.60
CA GLU A 38 5.22 -10.45 24.22
C GLU A 38 5.82 -11.48 23.25
N ASP A 39 5.01 -12.32 22.60
CA ASP A 39 5.50 -13.27 21.60
C ASP A 39 6.20 -12.56 20.42
N MET A 40 5.63 -11.46 19.92
CA MET A 40 6.26 -10.68 18.86
C MET A 40 7.59 -10.06 19.31
N TYR A 41 7.76 -9.73 20.59
CA TYR A 41 9.04 -9.22 21.10
C TYR A 41 10.05 -10.35 21.36
N GLU A 42 9.71 -11.31 22.21
CA GLU A 42 10.62 -12.35 22.72
C GLU A 42 10.91 -13.44 21.69
N ARG A 43 9.95 -13.73 20.81
CA ARG A 43 10.02 -14.84 19.83
C ARG A 43 9.91 -14.33 18.40
N PHE A 44 10.44 -13.14 18.14
CA PHE A 44 10.35 -12.49 16.82
C PHE A 44 10.82 -13.40 15.69
N ASP A 45 11.93 -14.13 15.84
CA ASP A 45 12.46 -15.03 14.80
C ASP A 45 11.54 -16.22 14.47
N GLU A 46 10.64 -16.59 15.39
CA GLU A 46 9.64 -17.66 15.19
C GLU A 46 8.34 -17.10 14.61
N VAL A 47 7.92 -15.93 15.08
CA VAL A 47 6.63 -15.30 14.74
C VAL A 47 6.70 -14.56 13.41
N SER A 48 7.79 -13.84 13.15
CA SER A 48 7.91 -12.92 12.02
C SER A 48 7.89 -13.61 10.65
N PRO A 49 8.47 -14.80 10.41
CA PRO A 49 8.31 -15.49 9.12
C PRO A 49 6.84 -15.82 8.81
N ILE A 50 6.05 -16.13 9.84
CA ILE A 50 4.62 -16.44 9.72
C ILE A 50 3.83 -15.14 9.50
N ALA A 51 4.08 -14.11 10.30
CA ALA A 51 3.37 -12.84 10.25
C ALA A 51 3.62 -12.06 8.95
N PHE A 52 4.83 -12.18 8.40
CA PHE A 52 5.32 -11.39 7.26
C PHE A 52 5.61 -12.26 6.02
N MET A 53 5.12 -13.49 6.01
CA MET A 53 5.01 -14.36 4.82
C MET A 53 6.34 -14.67 4.10
N TYR A 54 7.40 -14.94 4.85
CA TYR A 54 8.69 -15.39 4.28
C TYR A 54 9.11 -16.75 4.84
N GLU A 55 10.15 -17.35 4.26
CA GLU A 55 10.59 -18.70 4.63
C GLU A 55 10.98 -18.81 6.11
N LYS A 56 10.76 -19.98 6.72
CA LYS A 56 11.09 -20.26 8.12
C LYS A 56 12.33 -21.14 8.26
N GLU A 57 12.97 -21.08 9.43
CA GLU A 57 14.00 -22.03 9.87
C GLU A 57 15.23 -22.10 8.94
N THR A 58 15.66 -20.97 8.37
CA THR A 58 16.88 -20.85 7.57
C THR A 58 17.80 -19.74 8.07
N ASN A 59 19.11 -19.84 7.82
CA ASN A 59 20.05 -18.74 8.15
C ASN A 59 19.64 -17.40 7.51
N LYS A 60 19.06 -17.46 6.31
CA LYS A 60 18.54 -16.28 5.62
C LYS A 60 17.35 -15.67 6.36
N SER A 61 16.38 -16.49 6.79
CA SER A 61 15.21 -16.01 7.54
C SER A 61 15.58 -15.44 8.91
N TYR A 62 16.58 -16.00 9.60
CA TYR A 62 17.09 -15.43 10.86
C TYR A 62 17.73 -14.05 10.64
N GLY A 63 18.57 -13.91 9.61
CA GLY A 63 19.16 -12.62 9.25
C GLY A 63 18.11 -11.58 8.87
N ALA A 64 17.09 -11.99 8.11
CA ALA A 64 15.96 -11.12 7.76
C ALA A 64 15.13 -10.72 8.97
N SER A 65 14.82 -11.66 9.86
CA SER A 65 14.10 -11.39 11.12
C SER A 65 14.83 -10.31 11.93
N HIS A 66 16.14 -10.47 12.14
CA HIS A 66 16.93 -9.50 12.87
C HIS A 66 16.92 -8.11 12.21
N GLY A 67 17.15 -8.04 10.89
CA GLY A 67 17.15 -6.77 10.16
C GLY A 67 15.80 -6.05 10.20
N LEU A 68 14.69 -6.79 10.09
CA LEU A 68 13.34 -6.23 10.19
C LEU A 68 13.05 -5.72 11.62
N LYS A 69 13.40 -6.49 12.65
CA LYS A 69 13.19 -6.08 14.05
C LYS A 69 13.97 -4.80 14.40
N GLU A 70 15.22 -4.72 13.95
CA GLU A 70 16.06 -3.55 14.18
C GLU A 70 15.52 -2.31 13.47
N PHE A 71 15.17 -2.44 12.18
CA PHE A 71 14.72 -1.30 11.37
C PHE A 71 13.36 -0.76 11.82
N TYR A 72 12.36 -1.63 11.98
CA TYR A 72 10.98 -1.20 12.25
C TYR A 72 10.65 -1.05 13.73
N LEU A 73 11.29 -1.83 14.59
CA LEU A 73 10.92 -1.94 16.00
C LEU A 73 12.03 -1.47 16.94
N HIS A 74 13.21 -1.11 16.40
CA HIS A 74 14.37 -0.64 17.16
C HIS A 74 14.82 -1.60 18.26
N ASN A 75 14.51 -2.90 18.12
CA ASN A 75 14.71 -3.92 19.15
C ASN A 75 14.06 -3.61 20.51
N GLU A 76 13.02 -2.76 20.52
CA GLU A 76 12.27 -2.38 21.72
C GLU A 76 11.02 -3.25 21.93
N PRO A 77 10.50 -3.35 23.18
CA PRO A 77 9.24 -4.02 23.47
C PRO A 77 8.07 -3.50 22.64
N ILE A 78 7.15 -4.39 22.25
CA ILE A 78 5.98 -4.03 21.45
C ILE A 78 4.97 -3.28 22.33
N THR A 79 4.84 -1.99 22.06
CA THR A 79 3.90 -1.08 22.74
C THR A 79 3.16 -0.22 21.73
N LEU A 80 2.31 0.70 22.20
CA LEU A 80 1.67 1.67 21.31
C LEU A 80 2.67 2.54 20.53
N HIS A 81 3.88 2.75 21.06
CA HIS A 81 4.95 3.46 20.33
C HIS A 81 5.44 2.70 19.10
N SER A 82 5.32 1.37 19.09
CA SER A 82 5.72 0.51 17.99
C SER A 82 4.71 0.49 16.84
N LEU A 83 3.55 1.13 17.00
CA LEU A 83 2.41 1.00 16.09
C LEU A 83 2.75 1.37 14.65
N THR A 84 3.38 2.51 14.42
CA THR A 84 3.77 2.93 13.07
C THR A 84 4.80 1.99 12.46
N GLY A 85 5.80 1.59 13.24
CA GLY A 85 6.86 0.69 12.79
C GLY A 85 6.34 -0.71 12.44
N LEU A 86 5.62 -1.34 13.36
CA LEU A 86 4.99 -2.65 13.13
C LEU A 86 3.93 -2.58 12.02
N GLY A 87 3.21 -1.46 11.93
CA GLY A 87 2.28 -1.16 10.86
C GLY A 87 2.93 -1.20 9.50
N ASN A 88 3.99 -0.39 9.32
CA ASN A 88 4.78 -0.37 8.10
C ASN A 88 5.39 -1.73 7.77
N LEU A 89 5.85 -2.48 8.77
CA LEU A 89 6.36 -3.83 8.57
C LEU A 89 5.29 -4.76 7.98
N TYR A 90 4.04 -4.71 8.48
CA TYR A 90 2.93 -5.44 7.86
C TYR A 90 2.60 -4.94 6.45
N SER A 91 2.56 -3.63 6.23
CA SER A 91 2.34 -3.05 4.90
C SER A 91 3.40 -3.55 3.90
N ASP A 92 4.66 -3.54 4.32
CA ASP A 92 5.80 -3.88 3.49
C ASP A 92 5.83 -5.34 3.10
N ALA A 93 5.64 -6.20 4.10
CA ALA A 93 5.63 -7.63 3.91
C ALA A 93 4.48 -8.11 3.03
N ILE A 94 3.27 -7.59 3.26
CA ILE A 94 2.06 -8.16 2.67
C ILE A 94 1.79 -7.58 1.27
N ILE A 95 2.07 -6.28 1.05
CA ILE A 95 1.65 -5.63 -0.20
C ILE A 95 2.73 -4.73 -0.82
N ARG A 96 3.35 -3.83 -0.06
CA ARG A 96 4.16 -2.74 -0.63
C ARG A 96 5.37 -3.26 -1.41
N TYR A 97 6.14 -4.18 -0.83
CA TYR A 97 7.34 -4.70 -1.49
C TYR A 97 7.00 -5.50 -2.75
N GLY A 98 6.02 -6.40 -2.65
CA GLY A 98 5.54 -7.19 -3.78
C GLY A 98 4.98 -6.33 -4.92
N GLN A 99 4.18 -5.31 -4.58
CA GLN A 99 3.61 -4.39 -5.55
C GLN A 99 4.71 -3.53 -6.21
N HIS A 100 5.67 -3.02 -5.44
CA HIS A 100 6.81 -2.27 -5.97
C HIS A 100 7.59 -3.09 -7.01
N LEU A 101 8.04 -4.30 -6.63
CA LEU A 101 8.78 -5.18 -7.51
C LEU A 101 8.01 -5.50 -8.78
N THR A 102 6.72 -5.85 -8.65
CA THR A 102 5.87 -6.20 -9.78
C THR A 102 5.69 -5.01 -10.73
N SER A 103 5.39 -3.83 -10.19
CA SER A 103 5.17 -2.61 -10.98
C SER A 103 6.44 -2.17 -11.72
N LYS A 104 7.61 -2.23 -11.05
CA LYS A 104 8.93 -1.93 -11.64
C LYS A 104 9.34 -2.95 -12.72
N LEU A 105 9.06 -4.23 -12.51
CA LEU A 105 9.35 -5.27 -13.49
C LEU A 105 8.45 -5.19 -14.72
N VAL A 106 7.17 -4.91 -14.55
CA VAL A 106 6.27 -4.75 -15.69
C VAL A 106 6.58 -3.44 -16.43
N SER A 107 6.83 -2.32 -15.74
CA SER A 107 7.15 -1.05 -16.42
C SER A 107 8.45 -1.08 -17.22
N SER A 108 9.44 -1.89 -16.82
CA SER A 108 10.69 -2.08 -17.57
C SER A 108 10.57 -3.02 -18.77
N ARG A 109 9.51 -3.83 -18.85
CA ARG A 109 9.36 -4.89 -19.87
C ARG A 109 8.14 -4.74 -20.77
N SER A 110 7.10 -4.07 -20.28
CA SER A 110 5.88 -3.78 -21.01
C SER A 110 6.13 -2.71 -22.05
N LYS A 111 5.50 -2.84 -23.21
CA LYS A 111 5.43 -1.77 -24.22
C LYS A 111 4.26 -0.81 -23.95
N GLU A 112 3.35 -1.19 -23.08
CA GLU A 112 2.16 -0.44 -22.70
C GLU A 112 2.37 0.33 -21.39
N PRO A 113 1.66 1.46 -21.19
CA PRO A 113 1.87 2.31 -20.03
C PRO A 113 1.47 1.61 -18.72
N VAL A 114 2.27 1.86 -17.68
CA VAL A 114 1.99 1.46 -16.30
C VAL A 114 1.73 2.71 -15.48
N PHE A 115 0.62 2.77 -14.76
CA PHE A 115 0.25 3.85 -13.86
C PHE A 115 0.22 3.32 -12.42
N SER A 116 0.97 3.96 -11.54
CA SER A 116 1.02 3.63 -10.11
C SER A 116 0.30 4.70 -9.29
N TYR A 117 -0.39 4.34 -8.21
CA TYR A 117 -0.92 5.29 -7.24
C TYR A 117 -0.61 4.90 -5.78
N LEU A 118 -0.63 5.90 -4.92
CA LEU A 118 -0.75 5.77 -3.47
C LEU A 118 -2.05 6.47 -3.04
N PHE A 119 -2.98 5.72 -2.46
CA PHE A 119 -4.22 6.29 -1.96
C PHE A 119 -4.03 6.78 -0.52
N GLU A 120 -4.20 8.08 -0.31
CA GLU A 120 -3.88 8.78 0.94
C GLU A 120 -5.05 9.61 1.48
N TYR A 121 -6.19 9.61 0.78
CA TYR A 121 -7.37 10.32 1.24
C TYR A 121 -8.01 9.62 2.44
N GLN A 122 -8.00 10.29 3.58
CA GLN A 122 -8.68 9.83 4.79
C GLN A 122 -10.03 10.56 4.94
N GLY A 123 -11.12 9.88 4.57
CA GLY A 123 -12.47 10.36 4.82
C GLY A 123 -12.97 10.05 6.22
N ARG A 124 -14.28 10.24 6.46
CA ARG A 124 -14.91 9.97 7.77
C ARG A 124 -15.13 8.49 8.05
N TYR A 125 -14.96 7.62 7.05
CA TYR A 125 -15.20 6.18 7.15
C TYR A 125 -13.96 5.41 6.71
N SER A 126 -13.72 4.29 7.37
CA SER A 126 -12.62 3.38 7.09
C SER A 126 -13.01 1.95 7.45
N HIS A 127 -12.27 0.97 6.94
CA HIS A 127 -12.31 -0.41 7.40
C HIS A 127 -11.60 -0.63 8.74
N ALA A 128 -10.86 0.36 9.25
CA ALA A 128 -10.24 0.32 10.58
C ALA A 128 -10.55 1.58 11.39
N TYR A 129 -10.82 1.38 12.68
CA TYR A 129 -11.09 2.46 13.64
C TYR A 129 -10.24 2.28 14.89
N TRP A 130 -9.91 3.39 15.53
CA TRP A 130 -9.26 3.35 16.84
C TRP A 130 -10.16 2.64 17.87
N PRO A 131 -9.61 1.72 18.70
CA PRO A 131 -10.39 0.99 19.69
C PRO A 131 -11.20 1.91 20.59
N ARG A 132 -12.49 1.58 20.80
CA ARG A 132 -13.43 2.34 21.64
C ARG A 132 -13.73 3.77 21.13
N THR A 133 -13.43 4.08 19.88
CA THR A 133 -13.80 5.34 19.22
C THR A 133 -14.50 5.06 17.89
N GLN A 134 -15.03 6.11 17.25
CA GLN A 134 -15.48 6.07 15.85
C GLN A 134 -14.52 6.83 14.92
N ASN A 135 -13.28 7.06 15.36
CA ASN A 135 -12.30 7.78 14.55
C ASN A 135 -11.61 6.80 13.60
N PRO A 136 -11.64 7.04 12.28
CA PRO A 136 -10.89 6.28 11.30
C PRO A 136 -9.41 6.21 11.66
N TYR A 137 -8.80 5.06 11.40
CA TYR A 137 -7.39 4.83 11.70
C TYR A 137 -6.57 4.72 10.41
N GLY A 138 -5.96 5.84 10.01
CA GLY A 138 -5.17 5.90 8.78
C GLY A 138 -6.02 5.66 7.53
N VAL A 139 -5.35 5.28 6.44
CA VAL A 139 -5.96 4.88 5.16
C VAL A 139 -5.58 3.43 4.89
N VAL A 140 -6.42 2.51 5.36
CA VAL A 140 -6.08 1.08 5.44
C VAL A 140 -6.55 0.30 4.22
N HIS A 141 -6.21 -1.00 4.21
CA HIS A 141 -6.65 -1.93 3.18
C HIS A 141 -8.16 -1.82 2.91
N HIS A 142 -8.52 -1.66 1.63
CA HIS A 142 -9.87 -1.45 1.09
C HIS A 142 -10.52 -0.07 1.29
N ASP A 143 -9.87 0.90 1.94
CA ASP A 143 -10.49 2.23 2.13
C ASP A 143 -10.73 2.98 0.81
N ASP A 144 -9.89 2.77 -0.20
CA ASP A 144 -10.06 3.25 -1.57
C ASP A 144 -11.37 2.75 -2.22
N LEU A 145 -11.77 1.51 -1.92
CA LEU A 145 -13.00 0.90 -2.47
C LEU A 145 -14.27 1.62 -2.01
N ILE A 146 -14.23 2.29 -0.86
CA ILE A 146 -15.36 3.06 -0.32
C ILE A 146 -15.76 4.19 -1.30
N TYR A 147 -14.82 4.68 -2.11
CA TYR A 147 -15.04 5.77 -3.06
C TYR A 147 -15.27 5.27 -4.51
N LEU A 148 -15.09 3.97 -4.77
CA LEU A 148 -15.44 3.34 -6.05
C LEU A 148 -16.79 2.63 -6.01
N PHE A 149 -17.18 2.09 -4.86
CA PHE A 149 -18.35 1.23 -4.73
C PHE A 149 -19.22 1.64 -3.54
N TYR A 150 -20.53 1.57 -3.73
CA TYR A 150 -21.46 1.69 -2.60
C TYR A 150 -21.53 0.38 -1.81
N ILE A 151 -20.82 0.32 -0.68
CA ILE A 151 -20.77 -0.84 0.22
C ILE A 151 -21.84 -0.68 1.32
N SER A 152 -23.11 -0.82 0.93
CA SER A 152 -24.28 -0.50 1.76
C SER A 152 -24.36 -1.19 3.12
N THR A 153 -23.74 -2.37 3.26
CA THR A 153 -23.70 -3.13 4.52
C THR A 153 -22.79 -2.49 5.57
N LEU A 154 -21.79 -1.69 5.16
CA LEU A 154 -20.75 -1.16 6.05
C LEU A 154 -20.77 0.37 6.14
N PHE A 155 -21.08 1.05 5.04
CA PHE A 155 -20.96 2.50 4.93
C PHE A 155 -22.26 3.13 4.38
N PRO A 156 -22.58 4.36 4.81
CA PRO A 156 -23.71 5.08 4.23
C PRO A 156 -23.43 5.46 2.78
N GLU A 157 -24.49 5.74 2.04
CA GLU A 157 -24.38 6.37 0.73
C GLU A 157 -23.87 7.82 0.90
N PHE A 158 -22.83 8.19 0.15
CA PHE A 158 -22.32 9.56 0.11
C PHE A 158 -23.19 10.42 -0.80
N LYS A 159 -23.64 11.55 -0.28
CA LYS A 159 -24.45 12.54 -1.00
C LYS A 159 -23.57 13.68 -1.49
N ALA A 160 -24.10 14.48 -2.42
CA ALA A 160 -23.36 15.59 -3.02
C ALA A 160 -22.79 16.62 -2.01
N GLN A 161 -23.43 16.77 -0.85
CA GLN A 161 -22.95 17.66 0.22
C GLN A 161 -21.91 17.05 1.16
N ASP A 162 -21.66 15.75 1.06
CA ASP A 162 -20.67 15.07 1.89
C ASP A 162 -19.24 15.38 1.41
N PRO A 163 -18.26 15.55 2.32
CA PRO A 163 -16.88 15.82 1.94
C PRO A 163 -16.26 14.71 1.07
N GLU A 164 -16.79 13.49 1.14
CA GLU A 164 -16.36 12.35 0.32
C GLU A 164 -16.82 12.45 -1.14
N SER A 165 -17.84 13.25 -1.46
CA SER A 165 -18.41 13.33 -2.82
C SER A 165 -17.36 13.70 -3.87
N GLN A 166 -16.46 14.64 -3.54
CA GLN A 166 -15.39 15.04 -4.45
C GLN A 166 -14.41 13.90 -4.73
N MET A 167 -14.10 13.07 -3.73
CA MET A 167 -13.22 11.93 -3.91
C MET A 167 -13.92 10.82 -4.72
N VAL A 168 -15.22 10.59 -4.51
CA VAL A 168 -16.01 9.69 -5.35
C VAL A 168 -15.93 10.11 -6.82
N GLU A 169 -16.17 11.39 -7.12
CA GLU A 169 -16.09 11.91 -8.49
C GLU A 169 -14.68 11.78 -9.09
N LYS A 170 -13.64 12.16 -8.34
CA LYS A 170 -12.24 12.01 -8.77
C LYS A 170 -11.90 10.55 -9.08
N LEU A 171 -12.14 9.64 -8.14
CA LEU A 171 -11.71 8.25 -8.24
C LEU A 171 -12.49 7.50 -9.33
N THR A 172 -13.81 7.69 -9.40
CA THR A 172 -14.62 7.08 -10.45
C THR A 172 -14.27 7.62 -11.84
N GLN A 173 -13.96 8.92 -11.99
CA GLN A 173 -13.52 9.48 -13.26
C GLN A 173 -12.16 8.94 -13.70
N LEU A 174 -11.18 8.81 -12.79
CA LEU A 174 -9.87 8.22 -13.08
C LEU A 174 -10.00 6.78 -13.60
N TRP A 175 -10.81 5.95 -12.92
CA TRP A 175 -11.04 4.58 -13.34
C TRP A 175 -11.81 4.50 -14.66
N ALA A 176 -12.86 5.32 -14.84
CA ALA A 176 -13.63 5.37 -16.08
C ALA A 176 -12.75 5.76 -17.28
N ASN A 177 -11.91 6.79 -17.13
CA ASN A 177 -10.95 7.21 -18.13
C ASN A 177 -9.99 6.08 -18.50
N PHE A 178 -9.42 5.41 -17.50
CA PHE A 178 -8.50 4.30 -17.73
C PHE A 178 -9.17 3.13 -18.46
N VAL A 179 -10.39 2.75 -18.06
CA VAL A 179 -11.15 1.67 -18.72
C VAL A 179 -11.49 2.03 -20.18
N GLN A 180 -11.85 3.29 -20.45
CA GLN A 180 -12.25 3.72 -21.78
C GLN A 180 -11.08 3.97 -22.73
N THR A 181 -9.95 4.45 -22.21
CA THR A 181 -8.86 5.00 -23.04
C THR A 181 -7.49 4.39 -22.79
N GLY A 182 -7.32 3.62 -21.71
CA GLY A 182 -6.02 3.15 -21.24
C GLY A 182 -5.16 4.22 -20.56
N ASN A 183 -5.67 5.45 -20.38
CA ASN A 183 -5.00 6.56 -19.70
C ASN A 183 -5.96 7.14 -18.62
N PRO A 184 -5.57 7.23 -17.33
CA PRO A 184 -6.45 7.78 -16.30
C PRO A 184 -6.74 9.29 -16.43
N THR A 185 -5.85 10.04 -17.09
CA THR A 185 -5.96 11.49 -17.34
C THR A 185 -5.70 11.79 -18.82
N PRO A 186 -6.60 11.41 -19.74
CA PRO A 186 -6.40 11.60 -21.17
C PRO A 186 -6.39 13.08 -21.56
N GLU A 187 -7.10 13.92 -20.79
CA GLU A 187 -7.16 15.36 -20.92
C GLU A 187 -7.07 16.02 -19.54
N LYS A 188 -6.66 17.29 -19.49
CA LYS A 188 -6.68 18.07 -18.24
C LYS A 188 -8.12 18.37 -17.85
N SER A 189 -8.41 18.22 -16.56
CA SER A 189 -9.73 18.49 -15.99
C SER A 189 -9.57 19.16 -14.63
N GLU A 190 -10.35 20.20 -14.37
CA GLU A 190 -10.40 20.84 -13.04
C GLU A 190 -10.85 19.85 -11.96
N LEU A 191 -11.74 18.90 -12.29
CA LEU A 191 -12.14 17.83 -11.37
C LEU A 191 -10.94 17.01 -10.92
N LEU A 192 -9.96 16.79 -11.81
CA LEU A 192 -8.75 16.01 -11.55
C LEU A 192 -7.55 16.90 -11.23
N ASP A 193 -7.79 18.07 -10.65
CA ASP A 193 -6.77 19.05 -10.24
C ASP A 193 -5.81 19.46 -11.38
N ASN A 194 -6.27 19.35 -12.63
CA ASN A 194 -5.48 19.55 -13.85
C ASN A 194 -4.19 18.71 -13.92
N VAL A 195 -4.14 17.58 -13.18
CA VAL A 195 -2.99 16.69 -13.14
C VAL A 195 -2.85 15.92 -14.46
N THR A 196 -1.60 15.72 -14.89
CA THR A 196 -1.26 14.73 -15.89
C THR A 196 -0.64 13.55 -15.15
N TRP A 197 -1.32 12.41 -15.13
CA TRP A 197 -0.80 11.20 -14.51
C TRP A 197 0.34 10.64 -15.36
N GLU A 198 1.58 10.83 -14.92
CA GLU A 198 2.74 10.33 -15.62
C GLU A 198 2.83 8.80 -15.49
N ARG A 199 3.21 8.13 -16.58
CA ARG A 199 3.53 6.70 -16.54
C ARG A 199 4.73 6.44 -15.64
N MET A 200 4.64 5.36 -14.87
CA MET A 200 5.75 4.79 -14.12
C MET A 200 6.74 4.12 -15.08
N THR A 201 8.04 4.34 -14.85
CA THR A 201 9.15 3.58 -15.41
C THR A 201 10.03 3.07 -14.25
N ALA A 202 10.96 2.16 -14.56
CA ALA A 202 11.89 1.66 -13.56
C ALA A 202 12.86 2.75 -13.04
N GLU A 203 13.07 3.82 -13.82
CA GLU A 203 13.94 4.94 -13.50
C GLU A 203 13.22 6.06 -12.76
N ASN A 204 11.99 6.39 -13.16
CA ASN A 204 11.28 7.53 -12.57
C ASN A 204 10.48 7.18 -11.31
N LEU A 205 10.09 5.90 -11.16
CA LEU A 205 9.23 5.39 -10.09
C LEU A 205 8.03 6.29 -9.77
N ALA A 206 7.46 6.90 -10.81
CA ALA A 206 6.39 7.89 -10.68
C ALA A 206 5.09 7.23 -10.21
N TYR A 207 4.37 7.91 -9.33
CA TYR A 207 3.05 7.53 -8.86
C TYR A 207 2.18 8.76 -8.63
N LEU A 208 0.85 8.56 -8.69
CA LEU A 208 -0.12 9.57 -8.28
C LEU A 208 -0.43 9.40 -6.79
N SER A 209 -0.13 10.40 -5.98
CA SER A 209 -0.70 10.54 -4.64
C SER A 209 -2.16 10.99 -4.80
N ILE A 210 -3.08 10.17 -4.32
CA ILE A 210 -4.52 10.41 -4.33
C ILE A 210 -4.93 10.79 -2.90
N GLY A 211 -4.71 12.07 -2.56
CA GLY A 211 -5.12 12.67 -1.30
C GLY A 211 -6.33 13.60 -1.49
N HIS A 212 -6.42 14.68 -0.71
CA HIS A 212 -7.39 15.75 -0.99
C HIS A 212 -7.18 16.38 -2.38
N GLU A 213 -5.92 16.45 -2.80
CA GLU A 213 -5.48 16.86 -4.13
C GLU A 213 -4.75 15.68 -4.80
N LEU A 214 -4.86 15.59 -6.13
CA LEU A 214 -4.14 14.66 -6.97
C LEU A 214 -2.75 15.25 -7.28
N LYS A 215 -1.68 14.57 -6.86
CA LYS A 215 -0.32 15.07 -7.03
C LYS A 215 0.62 13.97 -7.53
N MET A 216 1.37 14.26 -8.58
CA MET A 216 2.46 13.38 -9.01
C MET A 216 3.63 13.44 -8.03
N ASP A 217 4.14 12.27 -7.66
CA ASP A 217 5.33 12.12 -6.84
C ASP A 217 6.17 10.91 -7.31
N LYS A 218 7.33 10.68 -6.69
CA LYS A 218 8.31 9.67 -7.08
C LYS A 218 8.93 9.01 -5.86
N GLY A 219 9.47 7.80 -6.02
CA GLY A 219 10.23 7.15 -4.95
C GLY A 219 9.39 6.81 -3.73
N MET A 220 8.37 5.96 -3.91
CA MET A 220 7.49 5.59 -2.81
C MET A 220 8.22 4.69 -1.78
N PHE A 221 8.39 5.19 -0.55
CA PHE A 221 8.98 4.46 0.59
C PHE A 221 10.38 3.87 0.31
N GLU A 222 11.28 4.62 -0.33
CA GLU A 222 12.57 4.11 -0.84
C GLU A 222 13.44 3.41 0.22
N ASP A 223 13.54 3.95 1.43
CA ASP A 223 14.36 3.35 2.50
C ASP A 223 13.85 1.96 2.89
N HIS A 224 12.52 1.78 2.91
CA HIS A 224 11.89 0.50 3.19
C HIS A 224 12.18 -0.46 2.03
N ILE A 225 11.93 -0.03 0.78
CA ILE A 225 12.20 -0.85 -0.40
C ILE A 225 13.66 -1.30 -0.45
N ALA A 226 14.62 -0.42 -0.14
CA ALA A 226 16.04 -0.75 -0.12
C ALA A 226 16.37 -1.86 0.91
N LEU A 227 15.81 -1.77 2.12
CA LEU A 227 15.95 -2.83 3.12
C LEU A 227 15.38 -4.16 2.61
N TRP A 228 14.17 -4.14 2.04
CA TRP A 228 13.54 -5.36 1.56
C TRP A 228 14.27 -5.98 0.37
N GLU A 229 14.82 -5.18 -0.56
CA GLU A 229 15.69 -5.66 -1.64
C GLU A 229 16.99 -6.28 -1.09
N GLN A 230 17.55 -5.73 0.00
CA GLN A 230 18.73 -6.30 0.66
C GLN A 230 18.42 -7.64 1.34
N LEU A 231 17.31 -7.73 2.08
CA LEU A 231 16.94 -8.93 2.85
C LEU A 231 16.37 -10.04 1.98
N PHE A 232 15.63 -9.68 0.94
CA PHE A 232 14.90 -10.58 0.05
C PHE A 232 15.18 -10.25 -1.42
N PRO A 233 16.43 -10.41 -1.88
CA PRO A 233 16.79 -10.05 -3.25
C PRO A 233 15.93 -10.82 -4.27
N PRO A 234 15.49 -10.15 -5.36
CA PRO A 234 14.73 -10.78 -6.44
C PRO A 234 15.45 -12.03 -6.97
N GLN A 235 14.72 -13.15 -7.06
CA GLN A 235 15.18 -14.41 -7.65
C GLN A 235 14.47 -14.72 -8.97
#